data_AF-A0A1R1WZ04-F1
#
_entry.id   AF-A0A1R1WZ04-F1
#
_cell.length_a   1.000
_cell.length_b   1.000
_cell.length_c   1.000
_cell.angle_alpha   90.00
_cell.angle_beta   90.00
_cell.angle_gamma   90.00
#
_symmetry.space_group_name_H-M   'P 1'
#
loop_
_entity.id
_entity.type
_entity.pdbx_description
1 polymer ?
#
loop_
_entity_poly.entity_id
_entity_poly.type
_entity_poly.pdbx_seq_one_letter_code
_entity_poly.pdbx_strand_id
1 'polypeptide(L)'
;MNIPYRPVRDLFKLLNATEGKGKLKFPGTEAHLTIITHDEYDHVLKQAGVTIEEISEIAEAYRIQESLFKVHCLGRSCIYDSARNNHQPHEFIRSRNSSSRNRNSNPEKLCTYYIVVKDMDQDFLRIRKMIFDLYLRKGGERSWFDPSAFWPHITVGFDDRDLFNIDGVFKGSNSCISKIKMV
;
A
#
# COMPACT_ATOMS: atom_id res chain seq x y z
N MET A 1 4.23 11.23 5.75
CA MET A 1 4.46 12.57 5.15
C MET A 1 3.16 13.05 4.53
N ASN A 2 2.82 14.32 4.75
CA ASN A 2 1.61 14.92 4.16
C ASN A 2 2.02 15.60 2.86
N ILE A 3 1.22 15.44 1.82
CA ILE A 3 1.50 16.05 0.51
C ILE A 3 0.34 16.93 0.06
N PRO A 4 0.57 17.91 -0.83
CA PRO A 4 -0.51 18.70 -1.40
C PRO A 4 -1.62 17.82 -1.95
N TYR A 5 -2.83 17.99 -1.42
CA TYR A 5 -3.96 17.12 -1.73
C TYR A 5 -4.54 17.35 -3.13
N ARG A 6 -4.56 18.60 -3.60
CA ARG A 6 -5.21 19.00 -4.86
C ARG A 6 -4.69 18.22 -6.09
N PRO A 7 -3.37 18.09 -6.32
CA PRO A 7 -2.84 17.30 -7.43
C PRO A 7 -3.30 15.83 -7.42
N VAL A 8 -3.32 15.21 -6.24
CA VAL A 8 -3.74 13.80 -6.08
C VAL A 8 -5.23 13.63 -6.36
N ARG A 9 -6.06 14.54 -5.86
CA ARG A 9 -7.50 14.57 -6.13
C ARG A 9 -7.79 14.76 -7.62
N ASP A 10 -7.07 15.66 -8.29
CA ASP A 10 -7.28 15.94 -9.70
C ASP A 10 -6.83 14.75 -10.57
N LEU A 11 -5.74 14.08 -10.19
CA LEU A 11 -5.33 12.79 -10.78
C LEU A 11 -6.40 11.71 -10.57
N PHE A 12 -6.96 11.57 -9.37
CA PHE A 12 -8.03 10.61 -9.12
C PHE A 12 -9.24 10.83 -10.03
N LYS A 13 -9.68 12.09 -10.19
CA LYS A 13 -10.81 12.41 -11.07
C LYS A 13 -10.55 11.93 -12.50
N LEU A 14 -9.34 12.15 -13.01
CA LEU A 14 -8.94 11.70 -14.34
C LEU A 14 -8.92 10.16 -14.43
N LEU A 15 -8.33 9.48 -13.45
CA LEU A 15 -8.27 8.01 -13.41
C LEU A 15 -9.65 7.38 -13.30
N ASN A 16 -10.52 7.94 -12.46
CA ASN A 16 -11.86 7.42 -12.29
C ASN A 16 -12.68 7.55 -13.58
N ALA A 17 -12.53 8.66 -14.30
CA ALA A 17 -13.20 8.85 -15.59
C ALA A 17 -12.67 7.92 -16.70
N THR A 18 -11.38 7.60 -16.69
CA THR A 18 -10.71 6.86 -17.79
C THR A 18 -10.63 5.37 -17.54
N GLU A 19 -9.98 4.96 -16.44
CA GLU A 19 -9.76 3.56 -16.07
C GLU A 19 -10.90 3.02 -15.19
N GLY A 20 -11.38 3.86 -14.28
CA GLY A 20 -12.35 3.51 -13.24
C GLY A 20 -13.80 3.39 -13.69
N LYS A 21 -14.13 3.90 -14.87
CA LYS A 21 -15.51 4.00 -15.39
C LYS A 21 -16.50 4.63 -14.38
N GLY A 22 -16.01 5.57 -13.58
CA GLY A 22 -16.76 6.27 -12.54
C GLY A 22 -17.00 5.49 -11.25
N LYS A 23 -16.35 4.33 -11.05
CA LYS A 23 -16.61 3.42 -9.92
C LYS A 23 -15.50 3.36 -8.87
N LEU A 24 -14.35 4.00 -9.10
CA LEU A 24 -13.27 3.98 -8.11
C LEU A 24 -13.72 4.72 -6.86
N LYS A 25 -13.43 4.11 -5.72
CA LYS A 25 -13.46 4.76 -4.42
C LYS A 25 -12.17 5.54 -4.20
N PHE A 26 -12.31 6.64 -3.48
CA PHE A 26 -11.22 7.54 -3.14
C PHE A 26 -10.70 7.26 -1.72
N PRO A 27 -9.38 7.28 -1.46
CA PRO A 27 -8.81 6.83 -0.19
C PRO A 27 -9.05 7.77 1.00
N GLY A 28 -9.60 8.97 0.83
CA GLY A 28 -9.87 9.88 1.96
C GLY A 28 -10.12 11.33 1.56
N THR A 29 -9.82 12.29 2.42
CA THR A 29 -9.78 13.74 2.08
C THR A 29 -8.36 14.30 2.08
N GLU A 30 -7.39 13.44 2.36
CA GLU A 30 -5.98 13.75 2.48
C GLU A 30 -5.18 12.78 1.62
N ALA A 31 -3.97 13.20 1.26
CA ALA A 31 -3.03 12.36 0.55
C ALA A 31 -1.78 12.22 1.42
N HIS A 32 -1.38 10.98 1.64
CA HIS A 32 -0.20 10.64 2.41
C HIS A 32 0.76 9.83 1.54
N LEU A 33 2.04 10.11 1.69
CA LEU A 33 3.10 9.24 1.20
C LEU A 33 3.36 8.18 2.27
N THR A 34 3.09 6.94 1.92
CA THR A 34 3.20 5.76 2.78
C THR A 34 4.61 5.20 2.74
N ILE A 35 5.31 5.26 3.89
CA ILE A 35 6.61 4.60 4.09
C ILE A 35 6.56 3.51 5.16
N ILE A 36 5.46 3.38 5.90
CA ILE A 36 5.13 2.28 6.79
C ILE A 36 3.69 1.89 6.43
N THR A 37 3.45 0.63 6.07
CA THR A 37 2.10 0.18 5.75
C THR A 37 1.28 -0.08 7.01
N HIS A 38 -0.04 -0.14 6.85
CA HIS A 38 -0.94 -0.50 7.94
C HIS A 38 -0.59 -1.88 8.51
N ASP A 39 -0.31 -2.87 7.65
CA ASP A 39 0.07 -4.22 8.08
C ASP A 39 1.39 -4.23 8.86
N GLU A 40 2.41 -3.48 8.40
CA GLU A 40 3.68 -3.34 9.12
C GLU A 40 3.45 -2.75 10.52
N TYR A 41 2.57 -1.74 10.63
CA TYR A 41 2.29 -1.16 11.94
C TYR A 41 1.50 -2.11 12.83
N ASP A 42 0.30 -2.53 12.40
CA ASP A 42 -0.64 -3.23 13.28
C ASP A 42 -0.21 -4.66 13.65
N HIS A 43 0.47 -5.35 12.73
CA HIS A 43 0.88 -6.74 12.94
C HIS A 43 2.34 -6.90 13.39
N VAL A 44 3.18 -5.87 13.27
CA VAL A 44 4.60 -5.97 13.65
C VAL A 44 4.99 -4.92 14.69
N LEU A 45 4.99 -3.64 14.33
CA LEU A 45 5.55 -2.58 15.18
C LEU A 45 4.74 -2.41 16.48
N LYS A 46 3.41 -2.35 16.35
CA LYS A 46 2.47 -2.21 17.47
C LYS A 46 2.53 -3.39 18.44
N GLN A 47 2.80 -4.60 17.93
CA GLN A 47 2.92 -5.80 18.77
C GLN A 47 4.13 -5.74 19.72
N ALA A 48 5.19 -5.05 19.31
CA ALA A 48 6.33 -4.74 20.17
C ALA A 48 6.11 -3.47 21.01
N GLY A 49 4.92 -2.85 20.98
CA GLY A 49 4.63 -1.63 21.73
C GLY A 49 5.24 -0.35 21.15
N VAL A 50 5.62 -0.34 19.86
CA VAL A 50 5.93 0.90 19.15
C VAL A 50 4.62 1.63 18.88
N THR A 51 4.54 2.92 19.24
CA THR A 51 3.32 3.71 19.03
C THR A 51 3.42 4.61 17.79
N ILE A 52 2.27 5.11 17.29
CA ILE A 52 2.25 6.08 16.19
C ILE A 52 2.95 7.38 16.60
N GLU A 53 2.82 7.79 17.86
CA GLU A 53 3.45 9.00 18.39
C GLU A 53 4.97 8.88 18.30
N GLU A 54 5.57 7.76 18.71
CA GLU A 54 7.01 7.53 18.60
C GLU A 54 7.48 7.49 17.14
N ILE A 55 6.69 6.92 16.24
CA ILE A 55 6.96 6.94 14.80
C ILE A 55 6.92 8.38 14.27
N SER A 56 5.93 9.17 14.70
CA SER A 56 5.78 10.58 14.30
C SER A 56 6.94 11.42 14.83
N GLU A 57 7.34 11.24 16.08
CA GLU A 57 8.48 11.91 16.70
C GLU A 57 9.78 11.62 15.94
N ILE A 58 10.02 10.36 15.55
CA ILE A 58 11.16 10.00 14.69
C ILE A 58 11.03 10.72 13.35
N ALA A 59 9.88 10.67 12.70
CA ALA A 59 9.69 11.27 11.39
C ALA A 59 9.89 12.80 11.40
N GLU A 60 9.43 13.48 12.45
CA GLU A 60 9.60 14.92 12.67
C GLU A 60 11.04 15.29 13.00
N ALA A 61 11.70 14.54 13.89
CA ALA A 61 13.11 14.76 14.24
C ALA A 61 14.04 14.64 13.01
N TYR A 62 13.66 13.78 12.06
CA TYR A 62 14.36 13.60 10.78
C TYR A 62 13.74 14.39 9.62
N ARG A 63 12.88 15.38 9.91
CA ARG A 63 12.35 16.36 8.96
C ARG A 63 11.70 15.72 7.72
N ILE A 64 10.90 14.66 7.91
CA ILE A 64 10.25 13.91 6.82
C ILE A 64 9.48 14.79 5.82
N GLN A 65 8.96 15.94 6.26
CA GLN A 65 8.21 16.86 5.40
C GLN A 65 9.11 17.62 4.40
N GLU A 66 10.42 17.63 4.63
CA GLU A 66 11.43 18.25 3.76
C GLU A 66 12.17 17.24 2.89
N SER A 67 11.98 15.93 3.14
CA SER A 67 12.63 14.86 2.39
C SER A 67 12.31 14.93 0.90
N LEU A 68 13.34 14.78 0.09
CA LEU A 68 13.24 14.84 -1.35
C LEU A 68 12.76 13.50 -1.89
N PHE A 69 11.68 13.56 -2.67
CA PHE A 69 11.17 12.41 -3.37
C PHE A 69 10.88 12.73 -4.83
N LYS A 70 10.89 11.68 -5.65
CA LYS A 70 10.56 11.79 -7.07
C LYS A 70 9.37 10.91 -7.40
N VAL A 71 8.35 11.50 -8.00
CA VAL A 71 7.27 10.76 -8.65
C VAL A 71 7.86 9.92 -9.79
N HIS A 72 7.71 8.61 -9.70
CA HIS A 72 8.26 7.68 -10.69
C HIS A 72 7.27 7.37 -11.80
N CYS A 73 6.05 6.95 -11.43
CA CYS A 73 5.01 6.53 -12.35
C CYS A 73 3.64 6.46 -11.66
N LEU A 74 2.60 6.35 -12.48
CA LEU A 74 1.32 5.81 -12.04
C LEU A 74 1.42 4.28 -12.04
N GLY A 75 1.17 3.68 -10.89
CA GLY A 75 1.12 2.24 -10.69
C GLY A 75 -0.32 1.72 -10.60
N ARG A 76 -0.49 0.45 -10.95
CA ARG A 76 -1.73 -0.31 -10.79
C ARG A 76 -1.41 -1.74 -10.40
N SER A 77 -2.08 -2.24 -9.36
CA SER A 77 -2.04 -3.65 -8.99
C SER A 77 -3.45 -4.19 -8.86
N CYS A 78 -3.64 -5.45 -9.24
CA CYS A 78 -4.93 -6.09 -9.13
C CYS A 78 -4.82 -7.55 -8.72
N ILE A 79 -5.79 -8.01 -7.95
CA ILE A 79 -5.98 -9.42 -7.60
C ILE A 79 -7.31 -9.90 -8.16
N TYR A 80 -7.41 -11.20 -8.46
CA TYR A 80 -8.66 -11.83 -8.86
C TYR A 80 -9.34 -12.42 -7.62
N ASP A 81 -10.66 -12.28 -7.51
CA ASP A 81 -11.44 -12.79 -6.38
C ASP A 81 -11.28 -14.32 -6.18
N SER A 82 -11.00 -15.06 -7.25
CA SER A 82 -10.64 -16.49 -7.17
C SER A 82 -9.36 -16.78 -6.36
N ALA A 83 -8.49 -15.79 -6.16
CA ALA A 83 -7.28 -15.92 -5.34
C ALA A 83 -7.56 -15.71 -3.83
N ARG A 84 -8.73 -15.16 -3.44
CA ARG A 84 -9.12 -15.06 -2.02
C ARG A 84 -9.39 -16.42 -1.39
N ASN A 85 -9.87 -17.39 -2.17
CA ASN A 85 -10.30 -18.70 -1.64
C ASN A 85 -9.18 -19.72 -1.48
N ASN A 86 -7.95 -19.44 -1.90
CA ASN A 86 -6.81 -20.38 -1.77
C ASN A 86 -6.03 -20.23 -0.45
N HIS A 87 -6.51 -19.42 0.49
CA HIS A 87 -5.96 -19.30 1.85
C HIS A 87 -6.79 -20.05 2.91
N GLN A 88 -7.67 -20.98 2.50
CA GLN A 88 -8.15 -21.99 3.44
C GLN A 88 -7.07 -23.08 3.57
N PRO A 89 -6.63 -23.44 4.80
CA PRO A 89 -5.79 -24.60 4.99
C PRO A 89 -6.54 -25.81 4.41
N HIS A 90 -5.81 -26.63 3.65
CA HIS A 90 -6.29 -27.87 3.04
C HIS A 90 -6.97 -28.77 4.10
N GLU A 91 -8.27 -28.60 4.32
CA GLU A 91 -9.08 -29.63 4.94
C GLU A 91 -9.40 -30.70 3.88
N PHE A 92 -9.07 -31.92 4.28
CA PHE A 92 -9.20 -33.13 3.51
C PHE A 92 -10.63 -33.35 2.98
N ILE A 93 -10.70 -33.77 1.73
CA ILE A 93 -11.90 -33.97 0.90
C ILE A 93 -13.00 -34.77 1.62
N ARG A 94 -14.22 -34.23 1.66
CA ARG A 94 -15.45 -35.02 1.54
C ARG A 94 -16.39 -34.42 0.51
N SER A 95 -16.47 -35.11 -0.62
CA SER A 95 -17.47 -34.93 -1.68
C SER A 95 -18.89 -34.92 -1.11
N ARG A 96 -19.67 -33.90 -1.44
CA ARG A 96 -21.13 -33.99 -1.61
C ARG A 96 -21.67 -32.83 -2.46
N ASN A 97 -22.39 -33.24 -3.50
CA ASN A 97 -23.17 -32.53 -4.50
C ASN A 97 -23.68 -31.12 -4.13
N SER A 98 -23.49 -30.17 -5.05
CA SER A 98 -24.42 -29.05 -5.24
C SER A 98 -24.40 -28.55 -6.69
N SER A 99 -25.46 -28.94 -7.37
CA SER A 99 -26.22 -28.28 -8.43
C SER A 99 -25.82 -26.85 -8.83
N SER A 100 -25.68 -26.68 -10.15
CA SER A 100 -26.00 -25.48 -10.94
C SER A 100 -25.44 -24.14 -10.46
N ARG A 101 -24.32 -23.71 -11.06
CA ARG A 101 -24.01 -22.28 -11.19
C ARG A 101 -23.64 -21.95 -12.63
N ASN A 102 -24.50 -21.13 -13.21
CA ASN A 102 -24.36 -20.41 -14.46
C ASN A 102 -22.95 -19.78 -14.52
N ARG A 103 -22.07 -20.32 -15.36
CA ARG A 103 -20.71 -19.81 -15.59
C ARG A 103 -20.78 -18.76 -16.68
N ASN A 104 -20.87 -17.49 -16.28
CA ASN A 104 -20.49 -16.35 -17.12
C ASN A 104 -20.22 -15.09 -16.28
N SER A 105 -19.59 -15.24 -15.13
CA SER A 105 -18.95 -14.11 -14.45
C SER A 105 -17.46 -14.14 -14.79
N ASN A 106 -16.98 -13.12 -15.50
CA ASN A 106 -15.56 -12.81 -15.48
C ASN A 106 -15.13 -12.71 -14.02
N PRO A 107 -13.97 -13.28 -13.62
CA PRO A 107 -13.53 -13.21 -12.24
C PRO A 107 -13.47 -11.73 -11.81
N GLU A 108 -14.16 -11.41 -10.72
CA GLU A 108 -14.18 -10.05 -10.20
C GLU A 108 -12.74 -9.65 -9.85
N LYS A 109 -12.27 -8.58 -10.46
CA LYS A 109 -10.89 -8.12 -10.36
C LYS A 109 -10.91 -6.89 -9.47
N LEU A 110 -10.19 -6.96 -8.36
CA LEU A 110 -10.01 -5.86 -7.43
C LEU A 110 -8.68 -5.18 -7.75
N CYS A 111 -8.71 -3.90 -8.08
CA CYS A 111 -7.52 -3.09 -8.38
C CYS A 111 -7.34 -1.94 -7.40
N THR A 112 -6.08 -1.58 -7.16
CA THR A 112 -5.67 -0.32 -6.54
C THR A 112 -4.72 0.44 -7.47
N TYR A 113 -4.84 1.76 -7.46
CA TYR A 113 -4.09 2.72 -8.25
C TYR A 113 -3.36 3.67 -7.31
N TYR A 114 -2.10 3.92 -7.62
CA TYR A 114 -1.21 4.66 -6.72
C TYR A 114 -0.09 5.34 -7.50
N ILE A 115 0.51 6.37 -6.91
CA ILE A 115 1.73 6.98 -7.42
C ILE A 115 2.91 6.23 -6.80
N VAL A 116 3.78 5.68 -7.63
CA VAL A 116 5.06 5.11 -7.17
C VAL A 116 6.04 6.24 -6.95
N VAL A 117 6.70 6.26 -5.80
CA VAL A 117 7.62 7.31 -5.38
C VAL A 117 9.02 6.73 -5.15
N LYS A 118 10.05 7.49 -5.53
CA LYS A 118 11.45 7.20 -5.21
C LYS A 118 11.94 8.10 -4.09
N ASP A 119 12.56 7.48 -3.11
CA ASP A 119 13.35 8.11 -2.05
C ASP A 119 14.67 8.63 -2.66
N MET A 120 14.86 9.95 -2.75
CA MET A 120 15.98 10.53 -3.50
C MET A 120 17.21 10.76 -2.64
N ASP A 121 17.03 11.08 -1.37
CA ASP A 121 18.08 11.38 -0.37
C ASP A 121 18.23 10.27 0.68
N GLN A 122 17.46 9.19 0.55
CA GLN A 122 17.42 8.05 1.47
C GLN A 122 16.82 8.38 2.84
N ASP A 123 16.10 9.49 2.97
CA ASP A 123 15.51 9.87 4.25
C ASP A 123 14.37 8.93 4.65
N PHE A 124 13.60 8.40 3.70
CA PHE A 124 12.57 7.40 4.05
C PHE A 124 13.22 6.13 4.59
N LEU A 125 14.30 5.65 3.94
CA LEU A 125 15.08 4.54 4.45
C LEU A 125 15.69 4.84 5.82
N ARG A 126 16.20 6.06 6.03
CA ARG A 126 16.79 6.49 7.31
C ARG A 126 15.76 6.46 8.43
N ILE A 127 14.59 7.03 8.21
CA ILE A 127 13.47 7.01 9.16
C ILE A 127 13.06 5.58 9.47
N ARG A 128 12.92 4.71 8.44
CA ARG A 128 12.61 3.29 8.65
C ARG A 128 13.68 2.57 9.48
N LYS A 129 14.97 2.86 9.30
CA LYS A 129 16.04 2.33 10.14
C LYS A 129 15.92 2.79 11.59
N MET A 130 15.58 4.06 11.82
CA MET A 130 15.35 4.57 13.18
C MET A 130 14.15 3.91 13.87
N ILE A 131 13.08 3.65 13.10
CA ILE A 131 11.91 2.89 13.58
C ILE A 131 12.30 1.44 13.88
N PHE A 132 13.14 0.82 13.05
CA PHE A 132 13.66 -0.52 13.29
C PHE A 132 14.52 -0.59 14.56
N ASP A 133 15.38 0.39 14.81
CA ASP A 133 16.16 0.46 16.05
C ASP A 133 15.25 0.62 17.28
N LEU A 134 14.20 1.44 17.20
CA LEU A 134 13.19 1.55 18.24
C LEU A 134 12.46 0.22 18.46
N TYR A 135 12.03 -0.43 17.38
CA TYR A 135 11.36 -1.73 17.41
C TYR A 135 12.21 -2.80 18.12
N LEU A 136 13.51 -2.89 17.79
CA LEU A 136 14.43 -3.81 18.46
C LEU A 136 14.63 -3.48 19.94
N ARG A 137 14.76 -2.19 20.30
CA ARG A 137 14.87 -1.76 21.71
C ARG A 137 13.65 -2.15 22.55
N LYS A 138 12.48 -2.29 21.92
CA LYS A 138 11.25 -2.74 22.59
C LYS A 138 11.06 -4.26 22.56
N GLY A 139 12.06 -5.02 22.13
CA GLY A 139 12.02 -6.49 22.09
C GLY A 139 11.37 -7.06 20.84
N GLY A 140 11.27 -6.27 19.77
CA GLY A 140 10.80 -6.74 18.47
C GLY A 140 11.69 -7.83 17.86
N GLU A 141 11.06 -8.77 17.15
CA GLU A 141 11.73 -9.86 16.43
C GLU A 141 12.33 -9.35 15.12
N ARG A 142 13.66 -9.43 15.00
CA ARG A 142 14.44 -8.84 13.90
C ARG A 142 13.95 -9.24 12.51
N SER A 143 13.48 -10.49 12.36
CA SER A 143 13.02 -11.04 11.09
C SER A 143 11.64 -10.52 10.64
N TRP A 144 10.89 -9.83 11.51
CA TRP A 144 9.52 -9.42 11.21
C TRP A 144 9.41 -8.02 10.60
N PHE A 145 10.46 -7.19 10.70
CA PHE A 145 10.48 -5.86 10.10
C PHE A 145 11.81 -5.61 9.39
N ASP A 146 11.78 -5.50 8.06
CA ASP A 146 12.95 -5.09 7.27
C ASP A 146 12.83 -3.62 6.85
N PRO A 147 13.68 -2.72 7.36
CA PRO A 147 13.60 -1.30 7.01
C PRO A 147 13.88 -1.03 5.53
N SER A 148 14.51 -1.96 4.79
CA SER A 148 14.80 -1.84 3.36
C SER A 148 13.72 -2.41 2.44
N ALA A 149 12.81 -3.25 2.96
CA ALA A 149 11.74 -3.87 2.21
C ALA A 149 10.48 -2.98 2.15
N PHE A 150 10.57 -1.86 1.42
CA PHE A 150 9.46 -0.91 1.31
C PHE A 150 9.33 -0.29 -0.08
N TRP A 151 8.10 0.14 -0.38
CA TRP A 151 7.74 0.74 -1.66
C TRP A 151 6.98 2.04 -1.40
N PRO A 152 7.67 3.19 -1.32
CA PRO A 152 7.02 4.47 -1.11
C PRO A 152 5.97 4.75 -2.18
N HIS A 153 4.75 5.02 -1.73
CA HIS A 153 3.64 5.26 -2.64
C HIS A 153 2.61 6.20 -2.04
N ILE A 154 1.75 6.72 -2.91
CA ILE A 154 0.56 7.49 -2.55
C ILE A 154 -0.62 6.78 -3.18
N THR A 155 -1.54 6.23 -2.38
CA THR A 155 -2.76 5.65 -2.92
C THR A 155 -3.62 6.76 -3.54
N VAL A 156 -4.13 6.53 -4.75
CA VAL A 156 -4.96 7.49 -5.49
C VAL A 156 -6.41 7.03 -5.56
N GLY A 157 -6.65 5.73 -5.71
CA GLY A 157 -8.00 5.16 -5.75
C GLY A 157 -8.01 3.66 -5.95
N PHE A 158 -9.14 3.02 -5.70
CA PHE A 158 -9.29 1.56 -5.78
C PHE A 158 -10.74 1.18 -6.10
N ASP A 159 -10.98 -0.05 -6.56
CA ASP A 159 -12.34 -0.49 -6.89
C ASP A 159 -13.21 -0.64 -5.63
N ASP A 160 -12.77 -1.44 -4.66
CA ASP A 160 -13.52 -1.72 -3.42
C ASP A 160 -12.78 -1.31 -2.15
N ARG A 161 -11.52 -1.74 -2.02
CA ARG A 161 -10.59 -1.38 -0.94
C ARG A 161 -9.17 -1.27 -1.49
N ASP A 162 -8.29 -0.59 -0.75
CA ASP A 162 -6.88 -0.61 -1.06
C ASP A 162 -6.29 -2.03 -0.91
N LEU A 163 -5.23 -2.30 -1.65
CA LEU A 163 -4.48 -3.56 -1.61
C LEU A 163 -3.10 -3.32 -1.01
N PHE A 164 -2.67 -4.22 -0.13
CA PHE A 164 -1.42 -4.11 0.61
C PHE A 164 -0.55 -5.37 0.45
N ASN A 165 0.57 -5.42 1.17
CA ASN A 165 1.51 -6.54 1.08
C ASN A 165 0.86 -7.86 1.51
N ILE A 166 -0.10 -7.84 2.44
CA ILE A 166 -0.87 -9.03 2.84
C ILE A 166 -1.73 -9.61 1.71
N ASP A 167 -2.09 -8.78 0.72
CA ASP A 167 -2.77 -9.22 -0.50
C ASP A 167 -1.80 -9.73 -1.57
N GLY A 168 -0.49 -9.78 -1.28
CA GLY A 168 0.57 -10.05 -2.24
C GLY A 168 0.83 -8.88 -3.19
N VAL A 169 0.39 -7.66 -2.84
CA VAL A 169 0.52 -6.47 -3.68
C VAL A 169 1.65 -5.57 -3.20
N PHE A 170 2.72 -5.55 -3.98
CA PHE A 170 3.86 -4.65 -3.78
C PHE A 170 3.78 -3.47 -4.76
N LYS A 171 3.72 -2.25 -4.21
CA LYS A 171 3.46 -1.01 -4.97
C LYS A 171 4.73 -0.38 -5.55
N GLY A 172 5.58 -1.22 -6.15
CA GLY A 172 6.89 -0.85 -6.69
C GLY A 172 6.89 -0.44 -8.16
N SER A 173 8.08 -0.22 -8.74
CA SER A 173 8.23 0.17 -10.14
C SER A 173 7.77 -0.91 -11.14
N ASN A 174 7.69 -2.17 -10.71
CA ASN A 174 7.18 -3.28 -11.52
C ASN A 174 5.67 -3.19 -11.81
N SER A 175 4.92 -2.33 -11.11
CA SER A 175 3.50 -2.11 -11.33
C SER A 175 3.18 -0.85 -12.13
N CYS A 176 4.19 -0.15 -12.64
CA CYS A 176 4.02 1.05 -13.44
C CYS A 176 3.20 0.77 -14.71
N ILE A 177 2.12 1.54 -14.90
CA ILE A 177 1.29 1.49 -16.11
C ILE A 177 1.41 2.75 -16.98
N SER A 178 1.86 3.87 -16.40
CA SER A 178 2.07 5.11 -17.15
C SER A 178 3.08 6.02 -16.47
N LYS A 179 3.80 6.82 -17.26
CA LYS A 179 4.64 7.90 -16.73
C LYS A 179 3.74 9.11 -16.44
N ILE A 180 3.88 9.68 -15.24
CA ILE A 180 3.17 10.89 -14.86
C ILE A 180 4.16 11.97 -14.46
N LYS A 181 3.86 13.21 -14.81
CA LYS A 181 4.50 14.40 -14.27
C LYS A 181 3.45 15.11 -13.44
N MET A 182 3.72 15.29 -12.16
CA MET A 182 2.92 16.22 -11.36
C MET A 182 3.45 17.62 -11.66
N VAL A 183 2.57 18.48 -12.14
CA VAL A 183 2.84 19.90 -12.47
C VAL A 183 2.31 20.76 -11.34
#